data_AF-A0A5C9CSK1-F1
#
_entry.id   AF-A0A5C9CSK1-F1
#
_cell.length_a   1.000
_cell.length_b   1.000
_cell.length_c   1.000
_cell.angle_alpha   90.00
_cell.angle_beta   90.00
_cell.angle_gamma   90.00
#
_symmetry.space_group_name_H-M   'P 1'
#
loop_
_entity.id
_entity.type
_entity.pdbx_description
1 polymer ?
#
loop_
_entity_poly.entity_id
_entity_poly.type
_entity_poly.pdbx_seq_one_letter_code
_entity_poly.pdbx_strand_id
1 'polypeptide(L)'
;MTITAARFTARYADADGRWQRVATGCRDEVAARAVLAELVRRVELVNANVITPEQDAVADQQTVPFAEHVEAFVTRRTKHAPNGVTLVGQNNSRARLTRLANDCGFRVLSDLRSETLDRWMRDRLADGMSPANINEFRNELVIFANWCVRNKRLLVNPVNDVPKLDATSNSGRKRRSMTEGELVKLLRVARWRPLAEFGRLRANKKAEDVNAAIELTESKSKRGKWTYSPLTLDNLEASVDRARERLKANPQFIAKQERLGRERELIFKTLVLTGLRKGNWHRSRLGNSTSTPTSRSSRCTRRTKRTAKGTPFPFESTWPMTCGSGCKRSKTNAAGQATRTASESP
;
A
#
# COMPACT_ATOMS: atom_id res chain seq x y z
N MET A 1 32.36 18.93 -32.64
CA MET A 1 31.68 20.20 -32.26
C MET A 1 30.32 20.20 -32.95
N THR A 2 29.24 19.85 -32.24
CA THR A 2 27.88 19.82 -32.82
C THR A 2 27.23 21.19 -32.71
N ILE A 3 27.13 21.89 -33.83
CA ILE A 3 26.41 23.17 -33.92
C ILE A 3 24.91 22.84 -34.03
N THR A 4 24.12 23.16 -33.01
CA THR A 4 22.67 23.09 -33.06
C THR A 4 22.11 24.23 -33.90
N ALA A 5 21.41 23.91 -34.99
CA ALA A 5 20.71 24.89 -35.83
C ALA A 5 19.64 25.66 -35.02
N ALA A 6 19.50 26.96 -35.33
CA ALA A 6 18.46 27.83 -34.77
C ALA A 6 17.06 27.29 -35.13
N ARG A 7 16.13 27.34 -34.18
CA ARG A 7 14.73 26.91 -34.37
C ARG A 7 13.84 28.14 -34.49
N PHE A 8 12.85 28.08 -35.37
CA PHE A 8 11.90 29.18 -35.54
C PHE A 8 10.97 29.29 -34.32
N THR A 9 10.50 30.51 -34.07
CA THR A 9 9.49 30.82 -33.04
C THR A 9 8.30 31.49 -33.72
N ALA A 10 7.09 31.05 -33.36
CA ALA A 10 5.85 31.61 -33.86
C ALA A 10 5.35 32.66 -32.87
N ARG A 11 4.87 33.79 -33.39
CA ARG A 11 4.21 34.84 -32.62
C ARG A 11 2.83 35.09 -33.22
N TYR A 12 1.77 34.93 -32.41
CA TYR A 12 0.38 35.11 -32.83
C TYR A 12 -0.42 35.80 -31.72
N ALA A 13 -1.58 36.37 -32.07
CA ALA A 13 -2.52 36.94 -31.13
C ALA A 13 -3.53 35.86 -30.70
N ASP A 14 -3.76 35.73 -29.40
CA ASP A 14 -4.74 34.83 -28.80
C ASP A 14 -6.17 35.37 -28.95
N ALA A 15 -7.19 34.56 -28.61
CA ALA A 15 -8.59 34.97 -28.64
C ALA A 15 -8.88 36.18 -27.71
N ASP A 16 -8.11 36.31 -26.63
CA ASP A 16 -8.16 37.46 -25.70
C ASP A 16 -7.36 38.69 -26.20
N GLY A 17 -6.83 38.67 -27.43
CA GLY A 17 -6.02 39.76 -28.00
C GLY A 17 -4.61 39.86 -27.42
N ARG A 18 -4.14 38.86 -26.67
CA ARG A 18 -2.79 38.82 -26.08
C ARG A 18 -1.79 38.17 -27.03
N TRP A 19 -0.61 38.75 -27.17
CA TRP A 19 0.46 38.18 -28.00
C TRP A 19 1.13 36.99 -27.30
N GLN A 20 1.03 35.82 -27.91
CA GLN A 20 1.71 34.60 -27.46
C GLN A 20 2.93 34.32 -28.32
N ARG A 21 4.00 33.81 -27.68
CA ARG A 21 5.20 33.31 -28.37
C ARG A 21 5.34 31.82 -28.06
N VAL A 22 5.30 30.99 -29.10
CA VAL A 22 5.41 29.53 -29.00
C VAL A 22 6.58 29.08 -29.87
N ALA A 23 7.44 28.21 -29.32
CA ALA A 23 8.49 27.59 -30.12
C ALA A 23 7.87 26.56 -31.07
N THR A 24 8.03 26.74 -32.39
CA THR A 24 7.44 25.81 -33.37
C THR A 24 8.15 24.46 -33.37
N GLY A 25 9.38 24.42 -32.85
CA GLY A 25 10.20 23.21 -32.92
C GLY A 25 10.71 22.92 -34.34
N CYS A 26 10.44 23.76 -35.33
CA CYS A 26 10.88 23.50 -36.70
C CYS A 26 12.22 24.18 -36.98
N ARG A 27 13.05 23.52 -37.80
CA ARG A 27 14.28 24.10 -38.38
C ARG A 27 14.04 24.71 -39.76
N ASP A 28 12.96 24.31 -40.42
CA ASP A 28 12.58 24.81 -41.74
C ASP A 28 11.48 25.86 -41.61
N GLU A 29 11.61 26.94 -42.40
CA GLU A 29 10.68 28.06 -42.36
C GLU A 29 9.27 27.65 -42.81
N VAL A 30 9.17 26.81 -43.85
CA VAL A 30 7.88 26.34 -44.39
C VAL A 30 7.09 25.55 -43.33
N ALA A 31 7.77 24.64 -42.62
CA ALA A 31 7.17 23.88 -41.53
C ALA A 31 6.76 24.81 -40.36
N ALA A 32 7.58 25.82 -40.04
CA ALA A 32 7.25 26.79 -39.00
C ALA A 32 6.03 27.65 -39.36
N ARG A 33 5.87 28.05 -40.64
CA ARG A 33 4.69 28.78 -41.13
C ARG A 33 3.43 27.91 -41.08
N ALA A 34 3.54 26.61 -41.37
CA ALA A 34 2.41 25.69 -41.23
C ALA A 34 1.93 25.56 -39.78
N VAL A 35 2.86 25.46 -38.81
CA VAL A 35 2.52 25.47 -37.37
C VAL A 35 1.86 26.79 -36.96
N LEU A 36 2.37 27.93 -37.44
CA LEU A 36 1.76 29.23 -37.18
C LEU A 36 0.33 29.31 -37.74
N ALA A 37 0.11 28.83 -38.97
CA ALA A 37 -1.21 28.81 -39.59
C ALA A 37 -2.22 27.98 -38.78
N GLU A 38 -1.81 26.82 -38.27
CA GLU A 38 -2.68 25.99 -37.42
C GLU A 38 -3.02 26.67 -36.09
N LEU A 39 -2.05 27.37 -35.46
CA LEU A 39 -2.30 28.13 -34.24
C LEU A 39 -3.30 29.27 -34.46
N VAL A 40 -3.15 30.04 -35.56
CA VAL A 40 -4.09 31.10 -35.92
C VAL A 40 -5.48 30.52 -36.20
N ARG A 41 -5.57 29.41 -36.92
CA ARG A 41 -6.83 28.72 -37.22
C ARG A 41 -7.56 28.28 -35.94
N ARG A 42 -6.84 27.76 -34.95
CA ARG A 42 -7.43 27.41 -33.64
C ARG A 42 -8.00 28.64 -32.93
N VAL A 43 -7.28 29.77 -32.95
CA VAL A 43 -7.78 31.04 -32.39
C VAL A 43 -9.02 31.54 -33.14
N GLU A 44 -9.05 31.44 -34.47
CA GLU A 44 -10.21 31.81 -35.27
C GLU A 44 -11.44 30.95 -34.93
N LEU A 45 -11.27 29.65 -34.68
CA LEU A 45 -12.36 28.77 -34.23
C LEU A 45 -12.91 29.18 -32.86
N VAL A 46 -12.04 29.62 -31.96
CA VAL A 46 -12.44 30.17 -30.65
C VAL A 46 -13.21 31.47 -30.83
N ASN A 47 -12.68 32.40 -31.64
CA ASN A 47 -13.32 33.70 -31.93
C ASN A 47 -14.67 33.55 -32.63
N ALA A 48 -14.80 32.55 -33.50
CA ALA A 48 -16.04 32.21 -34.18
C ALA A 48 -17.05 31.46 -33.28
N ASN A 49 -16.73 31.25 -31.99
CA ASN A 49 -17.52 30.47 -31.03
C ASN A 49 -17.80 29.03 -31.47
N VAL A 50 -16.97 28.46 -32.35
CA VAL A 50 -17.08 27.05 -32.79
C VAL A 50 -16.55 26.12 -31.69
N ILE A 51 -15.50 26.54 -30.99
CA ILE A 51 -14.96 25.87 -29.80
C ILE A 51 -14.79 26.87 -28.67
N THR A 52 -14.93 26.42 -27.43
CA THR A 52 -14.63 27.28 -26.26
C THR A 52 -13.12 27.28 -25.96
N PRO A 53 -12.58 28.32 -25.31
CA PRO A 53 -11.18 28.34 -24.87
C PRO A 53 -10.83 27.13 -23.98
N GLU A 54 -11.80 26.62 -23.21
CA GLU A 54 -11.61 25.44 -22.37
C GLU A 54 -11.52 24.15 -23.20
N GLN A 55 -12.30 24.05 -24.29
CA GLN A 55 -12.22 22.92 -25.23
C GLN A 55 -10.86 22.90 -25.93
N ASP A 56 -10.35 24.07 -26.31
CA ASP A 56 -9.03 24.20 -26.96
C ASP A 56 -7.89 23.78 -26.03
N ALA A 57 -7.90 24.23 -24.77
CA ALA A 57 -6.91 23.83 -23.77
C ALA A 57 -6.96 22.32 -23.43
N VAL A 58 -8.16 21.72 -23.43
CA VAL A 58 -8.32 20.28 -23.22
C VAL A 58 -7.77 19.48 -24.40
N ALA A 59 -7.90 19.98 -25.63
CA ALA A 59 -7.44 19.28 -26.84
C ALA A 59 -5.93 18.97 -26.77
N ASP A 60 -5.11 19.88 -26.24
CA ASP A 60 -3.68 19.65 -26.05
C ASP A 60 -3.42 18.46 -25.12
N GLN A 61 -4.19 18.36 -24.02
CA GLN A 61 -4.08 17.26 -23.04
C GLN A 61 -4.56 15.91 -23.59
N GLN A 62 -5.39 15.90 -24.64
CA GLN A 62 -5.86 14.66 -25.28
C GLN A 62 -4.74 13.91 -26.00
N THR A 63 -3.71 14.61 -26.48
CA THR A 63 -2.58 13.98 -27.19
C THR A 63 -1.50 13.41 -26.27
N VAL A 64 -1.51 13.83 -24.99
CA VAL A 64 -0.55 13.38 -23.99
C VAL A 64 -0.82 11.91 -23.61
N PRO A 65 0.23 11.07 -23.51
CA PRO A 65 0.08 9.65 -23.17
C PRO A 65 -0.65 9.42 -21.85
N PHE A 66 -1.52 8.42 -21.81
CA PHE A 66 -2.29 8.02 -20.63
C PHE A 66 -1.41 7.76 -19.40
N ALA A 67 -0.24 7.15 -19.62
CA ALA A 67 0.71 6.86 -18.56
C ALA A 67 1.18 8.14 -17.83
N GLU A 68 1.42 9.24 -18.53
CA GLU A 68 1.84 10.50 -17.92
C GLU A 68 0.74 11.10 -17.04
N HIS A 69 -0.52 10.98 -17.46
CA HIS A 69 -1.67 11.39 -16.64
C HIS A 69 -1.81 10.54 -15.37
N VAL A 70 -1.58 9.22 -15.46
CA VAL A 70 -1.57 8.32 -14.30
C VAL A 70 -0.49 8.72 -13.30
N GLU A 71 0.70 9.06 -13.78
CA GLU A 71 1.81 9.53 -12.94
C GLU A 71 1.49 10.85 -12.23
N ALA A 72 0.94 11.81 -12.97
CA ALA A 72 0.48 13.07 -12.40
C ALA A 72 -0.62 12.86 -11.34
N PHE A 73 -1.54 11.93 -11.58
CA PHE A 73 -2.60 11.57 -10.64
C PHE A 73 -2.07 10.96 -9.34
N VAL A 74 -1.19 9.95 -9.44
CA VAL A 74 -0.57 9.29 -8.29
C VAL A 74 0.28 10.29 -7.49
N THR A 75 1.03 11.14 -8.19
CA THR A 75 1.81 12.22 -7.56
C THR A 75 0.91 13.19 -6.80
N ARG A 76 -0.24 13.61 -7.34
CA ARG A 76 -1.17 14.48 -6.59
C ARG A 76 -1.70 13.79 -5.32
N ARG A 77 -2.03 12.50 -5.38
CA ARG A 77 -2.50 11.75 -4.20
C ARG A 77 -1.47 11.78 -3.06
N THR A 78 -0.19 12.01 -3.34
CA THR A 78 0.84 12.21 -2.30
C THR A 78 0.70 13.56 -1.58
N LYS A 79 0.43 14.65 -2.30
CA LYS A 79 0.47 16.02 -1.78
C LYS A 79 -0.72 16.41 -0.91
N HIS A 80 -1.90 15.83 -1.14
CA HIS A 80 -3.15 16.26 -0.49
C HIS A 80 -3.65 15.35 0.65
N ALA A 81 -2.89 14.32 1.05
CA ALA A 81 -3.32 13.47 2.14
C ALA A 81 -2.81 14.02 3.49
N PRO A 82 -3.70 14.43 4.42
CA PRO A 82 -3.30 14.97 5.73
C PRO A 82 -2.53 13.95 6.61
N ASN A 83 -2.50 12.67 6.21
CA ASN A 83 -1.68 11.61 6.82
C ASN A 83 -0.81 10.85 5.78
N GLY A 84 -0.70 11.34 4.54
CA GLY A 84 -0.13 10.64 3.39
C GLY A 84 -1.01 9.47 2.89
N VAL A 85 -1.21 9.33 1.58
CA VAL A 85 -1.68 8.05 1.02
C VAL A 85 -0.55 7.06 1.24
N THR A 86 -0.83 5.94 1.93
CA THR A 86 0.16 4.87 2.12
C THR A 86 0.73 4.45 0.77
N LEU A 87 2.05 4.29 0.64
CA LEU A 87 2.74 3.85 -0.59
C LEU A 87 2.05 2.64 -1.26
N VAL A 88 1.49 1.73 -0.45
CA VAL A 88 0.67 0.60 -0.91
C VAL A 88 -0.54 1.05 -1.75
N GLY A 89 -1.28 2.06 -1.30
CA GLY A 89 -2.42 2.60 -2.04
C GLY A 89 -2.00 3.24 -3.37
N GLN A 90 -0.83 3.88 -3.42
CA GLN A 90 -0.28 4.46 -4.65
C GLN A 90 0.05 3.36 -5.66
N ASN A 91 0.81 2.35 -5.21
CA ASN A 91 1.18 1.21 -6.04
C ASN A 91 -0.06 0.46 -6.54
N ASN A 92 -1.09 0.29 -5.70
CA ASN A 92 -2.35 -0.33 -6.11
C ASN A 92 -3.07 0.52 -7.16
N SER A 93 -3.11 1.85 -7.01
CA SER A 93 -3.76 2.74 -7.97
C SER A 93 -3.04 2.71 -9.32
N ARG A 94 -1.71 2.85 -9.31
CA ARG A 94 -0.87 2.74 -10.50
C ARG A 94 -1.06 1.39 -11.19
N ALA A 95 -0.89 0.28 -10.46
CA ALA A 95 -1.02 -1.06 -11.01
C ALA A 95 -2.40 -1.32 -11.63
N ARG A 96 -3.47 -0.83 -11.01
CA ARG A 96 -4.84 -0.98 -11.55
C ARG A 96 -5.04 -0.16 -12.82
N LEU A 97 -4.65 1.11 -12.81
CA LEU A 97 -4.80 2.00 -13.98
C LEU A 97 -3.93 1.53 -15.14
N THR A 98 -2.69 1.10 -14.90
CA THR A 98 -1.82 0.53 -15.93
C THR A 98 -2.38 -0.77 -16.50
N ARG A 99 -2.94 -1.65 -15.66
CA ARG A 99 -3.58 -2.87 -16.15
C ARG A 99 -4.81 -2.57 -17.00
N LEU A 100 -5.66 -1.63 -16.58
CA LEU A 100 -6.81 -1.18 -17.37
C LEU A 100 -6.37 -0.57 -18.69
N ALA A 101 -5.32 0.27 -18.70
CA ALA A 101 -4.80 0.85 -19.92
C ALA A 101 -4.32 -0.21 -20.91
N ASN A 102 -3.63 -1.25 -20.42
CA ASN A 102 -3.15 -2.34 -21.26
C ASN A 102 -4.29 -3.24 -21.76
N ASP A 103 -5.22 -3.63 -20.88
CA ASP A 103 -6.30 -4.55 -21.21
C ASP A 103 -7.36 -3.89 -22.12
N CYS A 104 -7.66 -2.61 -21.92
CA CYS A 104 -8.65 -1.86 -22.71
C CYS A 104 -8.03 -1.11 -23.90
N GLY A 105 -6.70 -1.03 -23.99
CA GLY A 105 -5.99 -0.35 -25.07
C GLY A 105 -5.94 1.18 -24.97
N PHE A 106 -6.06 1.75 -23.77
CA PHE A 106 -6.00 3.21 -23.57
C PHE A 106 -4.56 3.71 -23.72
N ARG A 107 -4.26 4.39 -24.83
CA ARG A 107 -2.95 5.02 -25.07
C ARG A 107 -2.98 6.50 -24.72
N VAL A 108 -4.11 7.15 -24.97
CA VAL A 108 -4.35 8.57 -24.69
C VAL A 108 -5.69 8.76 -23.95
N LEU A 109 -5.96 9.98 -23.45
CA LEU A 109 -7.21 10.25 -22.73
C LEU A 109 -8.45 10.13 -23.62
N SER A 110 -8.32 10.35 -24.93
CA SER A 110 -9.44 10.25 -25.89
C SER A 110 -9.91 8.82 -26.12
N ASP A 111 -9.07 7.82 -25.81
CA ASP A 111 -9.43 6.40 -25.95
C ASP A 111 -10.37 5.92 -24.84
N LEU A 112 -10.58 6.75 -23.80
CA LEU A 112 -11.37 6.39 -22.63
C LEU A 112 -12.86 6.30 -22.99
N ARG A 113 -13.36 5.07 -23.13
CA ARG A 113 -14.74 4.76 -23.54
C ARG A 113 -15.47 3.92 -22.49
N SER A 114 -16.73 4.23 -22.21
CA SER A 114 -17.58 3.41 -21.31
C SER A 114 -17.71 1.98 -21.82
N GLU A 115 -17.87 1.81 -23.13
CA GLU A 115 -18.12 0.50 -23.75
C GLU A 115 -16.92 -0.44 -23.61
N THR A 116 -15.70 0.09 -23.68
CA THR A 116 -14.48 -0.70 -23.46
C THR A 116 -14.35 -1.16 -22.01
N LEU A 117 -14.74 -0.31 -21.04
CA LEU A 117 -14.74 -0.68 -19.64
C LEU A 117 -15.82 -1.74 -19.36
N ASP A 118 -17.02 -1.57 -19.90
CA ASP A 118 -18.12 -2.54 -19.74
C ASP A 118 -17.78 -3.91 -20.34
N ARG A 119 -17.11 -3.93 -21.49
CA ARG A 119 -16.61 -5.17 -22.10
C ARG A 119 -15.57 -5.83 -21.21
N TRP A 120 -14.57 -5.07 -20.77
CA TRP A 120 -13.53 -5.57 -19.86
C TRP A 120 -14.12 -6.13 -18.55
N MET A 121 -15.11 -5.45 -17.97
CA MET A 121 -15.79 -5.91 -16.75
C MET A 121 -16.53 -7.24 -16.98
N ARG A 122 -17.18 -7.42 -18.13
CA ARG A 122 -17.84 -8.67 -18.52
C ARG A 122 -16.85 -9.81 -18.72
N ASP A 123 -15.77 -9.55 -19.45
CA ASP A 123 -14.74 -10.57 -19.73
C ASP A 123 -14.08 -11.05 -18.42
N ARG A 124 -13.75 -10.12 -17.51
CA ARG A 124 -13.15 -10.49 -16.21
C ARG A 124 -14.10 -11.22 -15.28
N LEU A 125 -15.40 -10.94 -15.39
CA LEU A 125 -16.40 -11.72 -14.67
C LEU A 125 -16.47 -13.15 -15.20
N ALA A 126 -16.41 -13.33 -16.53
CA ALA A 126 -16.37 -14.65 -17.17
C ALA A 126 -15.09 -15.44 -16.81
N ASP A 127 -13.95 -14.77 -16.65
CA ASP A 127 -12.70 -15.35 -16.17
C ASP A 127 -12.72 -15.75 -14.67
N GLY A 128 -13.83 -15.50 -13.96
CA GLY A 128 -14.00 -15.84 -12.55
C GLY A 128 -13.45 -14.80 -11.56
N MET A 129 -13.16 -13.57 -12.01
CA MET A 129 -12.79 -12.49 -11.08
C MET A 129 -14.00 -12.05 -10.25
N SER A 130 -13.80 -11.81 -8.96
CA SER A 130 -14.92 -11.42 -8.09
C SER A 130 -15.47 -10.03 -8.46
N PRO A 131 -16.80 -9.83 -8.44
CA PRO A 131 -17.43 -8.53 -8.73
C PRO A 131 -16.86 -7.39 -7.87
N ALA A 132 -16.55 -7.67 -6.60
CA ALA A 132 -15.93 -6.69 -5.70
C ALA A 132 -14.57 -6.19 -6.23
N ASN A 133 -13.73 -7.10 -6.72
CA ASN A 133 -12.42 -6.73 -7.26
C ASN A 133 -12.58 -5.91 -8.56
N ILE A 134 -13.47 -6.34 -9.46
CA ILE A 134 -13.78 -5.59 -10.70
C ILE A 134 -14.28 -4.17 -10.37
N ASN A 135 -15.15 -4.05 -9.37
CA ASN A 135 -15.63 -2.75 -8.90
C ASN A 135 -14.51 -1.87 -8.34
N GLU A 136 -13.45 -2.42 -7.73
CA GLU A 136 -12.28 -1.64 -7.31
C GLU A 136 -11.52 -1.04 -8.50
N PHE A 137 -11.38 -1.78 -9.60
CA PHE A 137 -10.79 -1.25 -10.85
C PHE A 137 -11.66 -0.13 -11.43
N ARG A 138 -12.97 -0.37 -11.58
CA ARG A 138 -13.93 0.63 -12.07
C ARG A 138 -13.92 1.89 -11.21
N ASN A 139 -13.95 1.76 -9.88
CA ASN A 139 -13.91 2.91 -8.97
C ASN A 139 -12.61 3.71 -9.12
N GLU A 140 -11.46 3.05 -9.26
CA GLU A 140 -10.19 3.75 -9.42
C GLU A 140 -10.15 4.54 -10.74
N LEU A 141 -10.66 3.97 -11.83
CA LEU A 141 -10.74 4.66 -13.12
C LEU A 141 -11.70 5.86 -13.08
N VAL A 142 -12.86 5.72 -12.43
CA VAL A 142 -13.80 6.84 -12.28
C VAL A 142 -13.21 7.96 -11.42
N ILE A 143 -12.50 7.64 -10.34
CA ILE A 143 -11.83 8.66 -9.53
C ILE A 143 -10.73 9.37 -10.33
N PHE A 144 -9.98 8.62 -11.14
CA PHE A 144 -8.99 9.17 -12.06
C PHE A 144 -9.62 10.09 -13.11
N ALA A 145 -10.67 9.66 -13.79
CA ALA A 145 -11.35 10.47 -14.80
C ALA A 145 -11.99 11.74 -14.20
N ASN A 146 -12.60 11.65 -13.01
CA ASN A 146 -13.08 12.81 -12.25
C ASN A 146 -11.94 13.74 -11.81
N TRP A 147 -10.73 13.22 -11.63
CA TRP A 147 -9.54 14.05 -11.42
C TRP A 147 -9.11 14.74 -12.72
N CYS A 148 -9.16 14.05 -13.87
CA CYS A 148 -8.87 14.66 -15.17
C CYS A 148 -9.82 15.83 -15.47
N VAL A 149 -11.12 15.67 -15.22
CA VAL A 149 -12.12 16.74 -15.39
C VAL A 149 -11.79 17.96 -14.51
N ARG A 150 -11.55 17.74 -13.22
CA ARG A 150 -11.22 18.84 -12.29
C ARG A 150 -9.93 19.58 -12.61
N ASN A 151 -8.99 18.97 -13.32
CA ASN A 151 -7.75 19.62 -13.74
C ASN A 151 -7.79 20.07 -15.21
N LYS A 152 -8.99 20.18 -15.81
CA LYS A 152 -9.17 20.62 -17.20
C LYS A 152 -8.38 19.78 -18.21
N ARG A 153 -8.28 18.46 -17.97
CA ARG A 153 -7.70 17.47 -18.91
C ARG A 153 -8.77 16.71 -19.68
N LEU A 154 -9.99 16.66 -19.14
CA LEU A 154 -11.19 16.15 -19.79
C LEU A 154 -12.31 17.16 -19.59
N LEU A 155 -13.25 17.23 -20.53
CA LEU A 155 -14.46 18.05 -20.38
C LEU A 155 -15.51 17.34 -19.54
N VAL A 156 -15.74 16.06 -19.84
CA VAL A 156 -16.71 15.19 -19.17
C VAL A 156 -16.02 13.87 -18.83
N ASN A 157 -16.48 13.20 -17.77
CA ASN A 157 -16.01 11.87 -17.43
C ASN A 157 -16.81 10.81 -18.23
N PRO A 158 -16.21 10.14 -19.23
CA PRO A 158 -16.91 9.19 -20.09
C PRO A 158 -17.27 7.87 -19.40
N VAL A 159 -16.65 7.55 -18.25
CA VAL A 159 -16.84 6.28 -17.54
C VAL A 159 -17.67 6.43 -16.26
N ASN A 160 -18.25 7.62 -16.03
CA ASN A 160 -18.97 7.90 -14.79
C ASN A 160 -20.23 7.03 -14.62
N ASP A 161 -20.92 6.77 -15.72
CA ASP A 161 -22.24 6.13 -15.73
C ASP A 161 -22.17 4.61 -15.81
N VAL A 162 -20.97 4.04 -15.95
CA VAL A 162 -20.76 2.58 -15.96
C VAL A 162 -21.22 1.98 -14.63
N PRO A 163 -22.25 1.13 -14.58
CA PRO A 163 -22.81 0.63 -13.32
C PRO A 163 -21.81 -0.25 -12.57
N LYS A 164 -21.96 -0.33 -11.25
CA LYS A 164 -21.22 -1.31 -10.44
C LYS A 164 -21.85 -2.69 -10.61
N LEU A 165 -21.02 -3.73 -10.64
CA LEU A 165 -21.52 -5.11 -10.57
C LEU A 165 -22.05 -5.41 -9.17
N ASP A 166 -23.11 -6.22 -9.07
CA ASP A 166 -23.58 -6.69 -7.77
C ASP A 166 -22.53 -7.60 -7.13
N ALA A 167 -22.00 -7.15 -5.99
CA ALA A 167 -21.03 -7.90 -5.20
C ALA A 167 -21.67 -8.61 -4.01
N THR A 168 -22.97 -8.43 -3.79
CA THR A 168 -23.70 -8.98 -2.63
C THR A 168 -23.87 -10.49 -2.77
N SER A 169 -24.24 -10.94 -3.97
CA SER A 169 -24.43 -12.34 -4.33
C SER A 169 -23.12 -13.17 -4.28
N ASN A 170 -21.96 -12.53 -4.52
CA ASN A 170 -20.65 -13.17 -4.45
C ASN A 170 -19.81 -12.57 -3.29
N SER A 171 -20.36 -12.63 -2.07
CA SER A 171 -19.59 -12.36 -0.87
C SER A 171 -18.53 -13.46 -0.74
N GLY A 172 -17.26 -13.16 -1.00
CA GLY A 172 -16.17 -14.15 -0.98
C GLY A 172 -15.94 -14.79 0.40
N ARG A 173 -14.73 -14.69 0.96
CA ARG A 173 -14.46 -15.24 2.31
C ARG A 173 -15.30 -14.49 3.35
N LYS A 174 -16.37 -15.11 3.85
CA LYS A 174 -17.12 -14.63 5.02
C LYS A 174 -16.16 -14.55 6.20
N ARG A 175 -15.85 -13.32 6.62
CA ARG A 175 -15.01 -13.07 7.79
C ARG A 175 -15.88 -13.37 9.02
N ARG A 176 -15.57 -14.44 9.72
CA ARG A 176 -16.16 -14.75 11.03
C ARG A 176 -15.22 -14.38 12.16
N SER A 177 -15.77 -14.17 13.34
CA SER A 177 -14.99 -14.09 14.58
C SER A 177 -14.28 -15.43 14.84
N MET A 178 -13.10 -15.32 15.46
CA MET A 178 -12.34 -16.48 15.94
C MET A 178 -12.92 -16.90 17.29
N THR A 179 -13.09 -18.20 17.49
CA THR A 179 -13.50 -18.75 18.78
C THR A 179 -12.32 -18.86 19.76
N GLU A 180 -12.59 -19.02 21.05
CA GLU A 180 -11.55 -19.20 22.06
C GLU A 180 -10.67 -20.43 21.79
N GLY A 181 -11.27 -21.58 21.45
CA GLY A 181 -10.53 -22.79 21.12
C GLY A 181 -9.62 -22.63 19.90
N GLU A 182 -10.02 -21.82 18.91
CA GLU A 182 -9.18 -21.48 17.77
C GLU A 182 -8.05 -20.52 18.13
N LEU A 183 -8.27 -19.60 19.07
CA LEU A 183 -7.23 -18.74 19.59
C LEU A 183 -6.16 -19.57 20.32
N VAL A 184 -6.55 -20.54 21.14
CA VAL A 184 -5.61 -21.45 21.80
C VAL A 184 -4.77 -22.20 20.78
N LYS A 185 -5.40 -22.75 19.73
CA LYS A 185 -4.70 -23.41 18.61
C LYS A 185 -3.72 -22.45 17.92
N LEU A 186 -4.13 -21.22 17.64
CA LEU A 186 -3.28 -20.19 17.01
C LEU A 186 -2.05 -19.88 17.87
N LEU A 187 -2.22 -19.70 19.18
CA LEU A 187 -1.13 -19.39 20.10
C LEU A 187 -0.13 -20.56 20.20
N ARG A 188 -0.63 -21.80 20.27
CA ARG A 188 0.21 -23.01 20.26
C ARG A 188 1.05 -23.10 18.98
N VAL A 189 0.42 -22.90 17.82
CA VAL A 189 1.14 -22.91 16.52
C VAL A 189 2.13 -21.75 16.43
N ALA A 190 1.76 -20.54 16.88
CA ALA A 190 2.64 -19.38 16.83
C ALA A 190 3.93 -19.58 17.62
N ARG A 191 3.82 -20.24 18.79
CA ARG A 191 4.94 -20.57 19.67
C ARG A 191 5.91 -21.58 19.04
N TRP A 192 5.39 -22.66 18.49
CA TRP A 192 6.24 -23.80 18.11
C TRP A 192 6.66 -23.81 16.66
N ARG A 193 5.93 -23.13 15.76
CA ARG A 193 6.20 -23.16 14.32
C ARG A 193 7.64 -22.79 13.93
N PRO A 194 8.29 -21.74 14.47
CA PRO A 194 9.67 -21.41 14.10
C PRO A 194 10.66 -22.57 14.28
N LEU A 195 10.49 -23.36 15.35
CA LEU A 195 11.31 -24.54 15.59
C LEU A 195 10.83 -25.75 14.76
N ALA A 196 9.52 -25.97 14.71
CA ALA A 196 8.92 -27.11 14.02
C ALA A 196 9.21 -27.16 12.52
N GLU A 197 9.41 -26.02 11.84
CA GLU A 197 9.76 -26.00 10.41
C GLU A 197 11.06 -26.78 10.11
N PHE A 198 12.00 -26.87 11.05
CA PHE A 198 13.28 -27.60 10.89
C PHE A 198 13.14 -29.12 11.10
N GLY A 199 12.09 -29.58 11.77
CA GLY A 199 11.80 -30.99 11.99
C GLY A 199 10.73 -31.55 11.06
N ARG A 200 10.36 -30.82 10.02
CA ARG A 200 9.47 -31.30 8.95
C ARG A 200 10.12 -32.47 8.22
N LEU A 201 9.27 -33.44 7.88
CA LEU A 201 9.66 -34.60 7.11
C LEU A 201 9.64 -34.27 5.62
N ARG A 202 10.35 -35.06 4.83
CA ARG A 202 10.26 -34.97 3.37
C ARG A 202 9.12 -35.89 2.92
N ALA A 203 8.25 -35.36 2.06
CA ALA A 203 7.14 -36.05 1.44
C ALA A 203 7.33 -36.08 -0.09
N ASN A 204 6.76 -37.08 -0.76
CA ASN A 204 6.78 -37.19 -2.21
C ASN A 204 5.75 -36.22 -2.84
N LYS A 205 6.15 -35.48 -3.89
CA LYS A 205 5.27 -34.51 -4.56
C LYS A 205 4.09 -35.14 -5.31
N LYS A 206 4.21 -36.41 -5.72
CA LYS A 206 3.21 -37.13 -6.52
C LYS A 206 2.25 -38.00 -5.69
N ALA A 207 2.40 -38.02 -4.38
CA ALA A 207 1.48 -38.78 -3.54
C ALA A 207 0.13 -38.06 -3.47
N GLU A 208 -0.96 -38.82 -3.63
CA GLU A 208 -2.33 -38.31 -3.56
C GLU A 208 -2.63 -37.70 -2.18
N ASP A 209 -2.08 -38.30 -1.12
CA ASP A 209 -2.13 -37.77 0.24
C ASP A 209 -0.76 -37.29 0.72
N VAL A 210 -0.56 -35.97 0.72
CA VAL A 210 0.68 -35.33 1.22
C VAL A 210 0.93 -35.59 2.72
N ASN A 211 -0.11 -36.01 3.45
CA ASN A 211 -0.06 -36.41 4.86
C ASN A 211 0.21 -37.92 5.06
N ALA A 212 -0.24 -38.79 4.16
CA ALA A 212 -0.05 -40.24 4.25
C ALA A 212 1.30 -40.70 3.66
N ALA A 213 1.93 -39.86 2.84
CA ALA A 213 3.21 -40.12 2.22
C ALA A 213 4.39 -39.98 3.20
N ILE A 214 4.59 -41.05 3.99
CA ILE A 214 5.85 -41.67 4.41
C ILE A 214 7.04 -40.73 4.63
N GLU A 215 7.60 -40.79 5.84
CA GLU A 215 8.96 -40.38 6.16
C GLU A 215 9.94 -40.93 5.12
N LEU A 216 10.34 -40.13 4.13
CA LEU A 216 11.52 -40.41 3.32
C LEU A 216 12.73 -40.23 4.25
N THR A 217 13.05 -41.27 5.02
CA THR A 217 14.05 -41.20 6.07
C THR A 217 15.45 -41.02 5.50
N GLU A 218 15.86 -41.69 4.41
CA GLU A 218 17.30 -41.65 4.04
C GLU A 218 17.67 -41.79 2.56
N SER A 219 16.76 -42.05 1.62
CA SER A 219 17.17 -42.33 0.24
C SER A 219 17.31 -41.07 -0.63
N LYS A 220 18.42 -41.05 -1.40
CA LYS A 220 18.86 -40.01 -2.35
C LYS A 220 17.81 -39.69 -3.43
N SER A 221 16.71 -39.02 -3.08
CA SER A 221 15.72 -38.60 -4.07
C SER A 221 16.18 -37.33 -4.78
N LYS A 222 16.11 -37.33 -6.12
CA LYS A 222 16.43 -36.15 -6.94
C LYS A 222 15.60 -34.96 -6.46
N ARG A 223 16.22 -33.79 -6.27
CA ARG A 223 15.63 -32.55 -5.69
C ARG A 223 14.26 -32.15 -6.28
N GLY A 224 13.95 -32.56 -7.51
CA GLY A 224 12.64 -32.34 -8.13
C GLY A 224 11.47 -33.13 -7.55
N LYS A 225 11.71 -34.25 -6.86
CA LYS A 225 10.67 -35.24 -6.49
C LYS A 225 10.10 -35.12 -5.07
N TRP A 226 10.76 -34.37 -4.17
CA TRP A 226 10.36 -34.25 -2.77
C TRP A 226 9.95 -32.82 -2.40
N THR A 227 9.09 -32.70 -1.39
CA THR A 227 8.68 -31.46 -0.72
C THR A 227 8.67 -31.69 0.79
N TYR A 228 8.55 -30.64 1.61
CA TYR A 228 8.34 -30.86 3.06
C TYR A 228 6.87 -31.20 3.33
N SER A 229 6.63 -32.19 4.19
CA SER A 229 5.27 -32.54 4.65
C SER A 229 4.59 -31.31 5.25
N PRO A 230 3.30 -31.08 5.02
CA PRO A 230 2.60 -29.92 5.56
C PRO A 230 2.59 -29.99 7.10
N LEU A 231 2.77 -28.84 7.75
CA LEU A 231 2.70 -28.75 9.19
C LEU A 231 1.23 -28.65 9.61
N THR A 232 0.73 -29.67 10.30
CA THR A 232 -0.63 -29.76 10.83
C THR A 232 -0.61 -29.59 12.35
N LEU A 233 -1.78 -29.51 12.98
CA LEU A 233 -1.86 -29.45 14.44
C LEU A 233 -1.40 -30.76 15.08
N ASP A 234 -1.67 -31.89 14.44
CA ASP A 234 -1.41 -33.23 14.97
C ASP A 234 0.08 -33.60 14.89
N ASN A 235 0.78 -33.14 13.85
CA ASN A 235 2.20 -33.45 13.66
C ASN A 235 3.15 -32.36 14.20
N LEU A 236 2.61 -31.32 14.85
CA LEU A 236 3.37 -30.16 15.31
C LEU A 236 4.43 -30.54 16.34
N GLU A 237 4.04 -31.29 17.37
CA GLU A 237 4.92 -31.68 18.48
C GLU A 237 5.99 -32.65 18.03
N ALA A 238 5.62 -33.70 17.30
CA ALA A 238 6.58 -34.61 16.69
C ALA A 238 7.60 -33.88 15.79
N SER A 239 7.18 -32.80 15.11
CA SER A 239 8.11 -31.98 14.32
C SER A 239 9.01 -31.10 15.19
N VAL A 240 8.57 -30.66 16.36
CA VAL A 240 9.44 -29.94 17.31
C VAL A 240 10.51 -30.89 17.86
N ASP A 241 10.13 -32.10 18.26
CA ASP A 241 11.07 -33.07 18.84
C ASP A 241 12.13 -33.48 17.80
N ARG A 242 11.71 -33.77 16.57
CA ARG A 242 12.64 -33.99 15.46
C ARG A 242 13.55 -32.80 15.19
N ALA A 243 13.05 -31.58 15.32
CA ALA A 243 13.86 -30.37 15.14
C ALA A 243 14.95 -30.28 16.22
N ARG A 244 14.60 -30.58 17.48
CA ARG A 244 15.55 -30.60 18.60
C ARG A 244 16.62 -31.66 18.40
N GLU A 245 16.24 -32.87 17.99
CA GLU A 245 17.21 -33.94 17.71
C GLU A 245 18.15 -33.59 16.56
N ARG A 246 17.62 -33.05 15.46
CA ARG A 246 18.44 -32.62 14.30
C ARG A 246 19.39 -31.49 14.64
N LEU A 247 18.97 -30.57 15.50
CA LEU A 247 19.70 -29.36 15.87
C LEU A 247 20.46 -29.49 17.19
N LYS A 248 20.58 -30.71 17.75
CA LYS A 248 21.21 -30.95 19.06
C LYS A 248 22.64 -30.41 19.17
N ALA A 249 23.37 -30.41 18.05
CA ALA A 249 24.73 -29.87 17.96
C ALA A 249 24.79 -28.33 18.04
N ASN A 250 23.64 -27.63 17.92
CA ASN A 250 23.56 -26.17 17.96
C ASN A 250 22.44 -25.69 18.91
N PRO A 251 22.68 -25.73 20.23
CA PRO A 251 21.69 -25.32 21.23
C PRO A 251 21.34 -23.82 21.15
N GLN A 252 22.28 -22.98 20.73
CA GLN A 252 22.04 -21.53 20.55
C GLN A 252 20.99 -21.26 19.48
N PHE A 253 21.01 -22.03 18.38
CA PHE A 253 20.02 -21.91 17.32
C PHE A 253 18.62 -22.36 17.78
N ILE A 254 18.53 -23.44 18.55
CA ILE A 254 17.27 -23.87 19.17
C ILE A 254 16.71 -22.75 20.05
N ALA A 255 17.52 -22.20 20.97
CA ALA A 255 17.11 -21.11 21.85
C ALA A 255 16.63 -19.88 21.07
N LYS A 256 17.28 -19.56 19.94
CA LYS A 256 16.85 -18.48 19.04
C LYS A 256 15.46 -18.76 18.44
N GLN A 257 15.20 -19.97 17.97
CA GLN A 257 13.89 -20.32 17.41
C GLN A 257 12.79 -20.34 18.47
N GLU A 258 13.08 -20.85 19.67
CA GLU A 258 12.14 -20.80 20.79
C GLU A 258 11.82 -19.35 21.21
N ARG A 259 12.83 -18.48 21.23
CA ARG A 259 12.62 -17.05 21.49
C ARG A 259 11.73 -16.41 20.42
N LEU A 260 11.99 -16.65 19.13
CA LEU A 260 11.14 -16.16 18.03
C LEU A 260 9.71 -16.68 18.15
N GLY A 261 9.54 -17.93 18.59
CA GLY A 261 8.26 -18.53 18.91
C GLY A 261 7.49 -17.77 19.99
N ARG A 262 8.14 -17.53 21.13
CA ARG A 262 7.58 -16.74 22.23
C ARG A 262 7.23 -15.32 21.79
N GLU A 263 8.09 -14.67 21.01
CA GLU A 263 7.83 -13.34 20.45
C GLU A 263 6.56 -13.35 19.59
N ARG A 264 6.38 -14.33 18.71
CA ARG A 264 5.16 -14.47 17.88
C ARG A 264 3.91 -14.72 18.73
N GLU A 265 3.98 -15.59 19.72
CA GLU A 265 2.89 -15.84 20.66
C GLU A 265 2.48 -14.55 21.40
N LEU A 266 3.46 -13.79 21.90
CA LEU A 266 3.23 -12.51 22.57
C LEU A 266 2.61 -11.46 21.64
N ILE A 267 3.02 -11.40 20.38
CA ILE A 267 2.37 -10.53 19.38
C ILE A 267 0.88 -10.84 19.30
N PHE A 268 0.48 -12.10 19.14
CA PHE A 268 -0.93 -12.45 19.06
C PHE A 268 -1.68 -12.15 20.37
N LYS A 269 -1.11 -12.48 21.53
CA LYS A 269 -1.71 -12.15 22.84
C LYS A 269 -1.93 -10.64 22.99
N THR A 270 -0.92 -9.83 22.66
CA THR A 270 -1.04 -8.37 22.76
C THR A 270 -2.11 -7.83 21.81
N LEU A 271 -2.22 -8.33 20.58
CA LEU A 271 -3.26 -7.90 19.64
C LEU A 271 -4.67 -8.22 20.14
N VAL A 272 -4.87 -9.39 20.74
CA VAL A 272 -6.16 -9.79 21.30
C VAL A 272 -6.50 -8.96 22.54
N LEU A 273 -5.58 -8.82 23.48
CA LEU A 273 -5.81 -8.09 24.74
C LEU A 273 -5.98 -6.57 24.54
N THR A 274 -5.34 -5.99 23.53
CA THR A 274 -5.40 -4.54 23.28
C THR A 274 -6.41 -4.13 22.22
N GLY A 275 -6.90 -5.07 21.41
CA GLY A 275 -7.75 -4.78 20.24
C GLY A 275 -7.04 -3.93 19.16
N LEU A 276 -5.72 -3.78 19.21
CA LEU A 276 -4.98 -2.96 18.25
C LEU A 276 -4.97 -3.61 16.86
N ARG A 277 -5.16 -2.80 15.82
CA ARG A 277 -4.89 -3.26 14.44
C ARG A 277 -3.40 -3.58 14.30
N LYS A 278 -3.05 -4.69 13.64
CA LYS A 278 -1.65 -5.13 13.41
C LYS A 278 -0.74 -4.00 12.90
N GLY A 279 -1.22 -3.21 11.93
CA GLY A 279 -0.46 -2.08 11.37
C GLY A 279 -0.22 -0.92 12.34
N ASN A 280 -0.99 -0.84 13.43
CA ASN A 280 -0.82 0.15 14.49
C ASN A 280 0.12 -0.39 15.58
N TRP A 281 0.02 -1.67 15.94
CA TRP A 281 0.90 -2.29 16.93
C TRP A 281 2.38 -2.16 16.56
N HIS A 282 2.73 -2.38 15.29
CA HIS A 282 4.11 -2.20 14.80
C HIS A 282 4.68 -0.77 14.99
N ARG A 283 3.82 0.24 15.20
CA ARG A 283 4.25 1.64 15.41
C ARG A 283 4.30 2.03 16.88
N SER A 284 3.76 1.22 17.78
CA SER A 284 3.75 1.49 19.21
C SER A 284 5.14 1.21 19.79
N ARG A 285 5.80 2.23 20.35
CA ARG A 285 7.02 2.05 21.18
C ARG A 285 6.62 1.92 22.65
N LEU A 286 7.30 1.05 23.38
CA LEU A 286 7.09 0.77 24.82
C LEU A 286 7.38 1.97 25.76
N GLY A 287 7.83 3.13 25.25
CA GLY A 287 8.17 4.31 26.05
C GLY A 287 6.98 5.20 26.46
N ASN A 288 5.74 4.83 26.15
CA ASN A 288 4.54 5.63 26.48
C ASN A 288 3.75 5.08 27.69
N SER A 289 4.42 4.37 28.60
CA SER A 289 3.81 3.94 29.86
C SER A 289 4.11 4.94 30.97
N THR A 290 3.09 5.67 31.44
CA THR A 290 3.18 6.38 32.71
C THR A 290 2.76 5.42 33.82
N SER A 291 3.71 4.94 34.61
CA SER A 291 3.42 4.17 35.83
C SER A 291 3.10 5.15 36.97
N THR A 292 1.86 5.16 37.45
CA THR A 292 1.54 5.72 38.77
C THR A 292 1.97 4.72 39.85
N PRO A 293 2.60 5.15 40.97
CA PRO A 293 3.31 4.24 41.89
C PRO A 293 2.42 3.27 42.67
N THR A 294 1.10 3.43 42.63
CA THR A 294 0.19 2.75 43.56
C THR A 294 -0.70 1.66 42.93
N SER A 295 -0.48 1.29 41.65
CA SER A 295 -1.29 0.24 41.01
C SER A 295 -0.43 -0.77 40.23
N ARG A 296 -0.70 -2.07 40.42
CA ARG A 296 -0.15 -3.24 39.65
C ARG A 296 -0.55 -3.26 38.15
N SER A 297 -0.75 -2.10 37.54
CA SER A 297 -1.04 -1.97 36.11
C SER A 297 -0.19 -0.88 35.47
N SER A 298 0.48 -1.22 34.37
CA SER A 298 1.18 -0.23 33.55
C SER A 298 0.20 0.35 32.52
N ARG A 299 0.08 1.67 32.50
CA ARG A 299 -0.87 2.38 31.63
C ARG A 299 -0.18 2.81 30.34
N CYS A 300 -0.43 2.13 29.23
CA CYS A 300 0.15 2.49 27.94
C CYS A 300 -0.75 3.49 27.21
N THR A 301 -0.20 4.66 26.84
CA THR A 301 -0.97 5.72 26.17
C THR A 301 -0.61 5.85 24.69
N ARG A 302 -1.64 6.02 23.85
CA ARG A 302 -1.49 6.38 22.44
C ARG A 302 -1.28 7.90 22.33
N ARG A 303 -0.23 8.33 21.62
CA ARG A 303 -0.10 9.72 21.16
C ARG A 303 -0.43 9.79 19.68
N THR A 304 -1.62 10.30 19.35
CA THR A 304 -2.00 10.67 17.98
C THR A 304 -1.85 12.16 17.79
N LYS A 305 -1.14 12.60 16.74
CA LYS A 305 -0.99 14.03 16.41
C LYS A 305 -2.32 14.75 16.10
N ARG A 306 -3.44 14.04 15.91
CA ARG A 306 -4.74 14.65 15.53
C ARG A 306 -5.78 14.77 16.64
N THR A 307 -5.57 14.17 17.82
CA THR A 307 -6.44 14.32 18.99
C THR A 307 -5.66 13.98 20.25
N ALA A 308 -5.60 14.91 21.21
CA ALA A 308 -4.94 14.77 22.51
C ALA A 308 -5.67 13.83 23.50
N LYS A 309 -6.57 12.97 23.01
CA LYS A 309 -7.28 11.96 23.81
C LYS A 309 -6.88 10.57 23.32
N GLY A 310 -5.82 10.02 23.92
CA GLY A 310 -5.51 8.60 23.79
C GLY A 310 -6.38 7.81 24.77
N THR A 311 -7.09 6.79 24.31
CA THR A 311 -7.81 5.86 25.18
C THR A 311 -6.78 5.03 25.95
N PRO A 312 -6.73 5.08 27.29
CA PRO A 312 -5.87 4.21 28.08
C PRO A 312 -6.41 2.77 28.06
N PHE A 313 -5.52 1.78 28.05
CA PHE A 313 -5.89 0.38 28.23
C PHE A 313 -5.06 -0.22 29.38
N PRO A 314 -5.68 -0.98 30.30
CA PRO A 314 -4.98 -1.57 31.43
C PRO A 314 -4.15 -2.78 30.98
N PHE A 315 -2.93 -2.89 31.52
CA PHE A 315 -2.09 -4.09 31.41
C PHE A 315 -1.91 -4.64 32.83
N GLU A 316 -2.42 -5.84 33.12
CA GLU A 316 -2.20 -6.48 34.43
C GLU A 316 -0.78 -7.05 34.50
N SER A 317 -0.02 -6.67 35.53
CA SER A 317 1.34 -7.15 35.76
C SER A 317 1.34 -8.47 36.56
N THR A 318 1.07 -9.60 35.92
CA THR A 318 1.20 -10.93 36.56
C THR A 318 2.38 -11.76 36.06
N TRP A 319 3.33 -11.14 35.33
CA TRP A 319 4.51 -11.85 34.81
C TRP A 319 5.80 -11.37 35.50
N PRO A 320 6.58 -12.27 36.14
CA PRO A 320 7.90 -11.92 36.64
C PRO A 320 8.87 -11.86 35.44
N MET A 321 9.13 -10.65 34.94
CA MET A 321 10.33 -10.40 34.13
C MET A 321 11.51 -10.26 35.10
N THR A 322 12.31 -11.31 35.25
CA THR A 322 13.67 -11.17 35.80
C THR A 322 14.52 -10.43 34.78
N CYS A 323 14.53 -9.09 34.86
CA CYS A 323 15.47 -8.26 34.13
C CYS A 323 16.85 -8.35 34.82
N GLY A 324 17.81 -8.97 34.13
CA GLY A 324 19.21 -8.98 34.53
C GLY A 324 19.73 -7.56 34.72
N SER A 325 20.25 -7.28 35.91
CA SER A 325 20.86 -6.03 36.32
C SER A 325 22.10 -5.70 35.49
N GLY A 326 22.09 -4.56 34.81
CA GLY A 326 23.27 -4.10 34.08
C GLY A 326 23.04 -2.82 33.27
N CYS A 327 22.69 -1.71 33.91
CA CYS A 327 22.92 -0.40 33.28
C CYS A 327 23.17 0.67 34.35
N LYS A 328 24.44 1.09 34.43
CA LYS A 328 24.94 2.15 35.32
C LYS A 328 24.22 3.47 35.00
N ARG A 329 23.70 4.14 36.04
CA ARG A 329 23.20 5.53 35.97
C ARG A 329 24.36 6.48 35.71
N SER A 330 24.34 7.21 34.60
CA SER A 330 25.05 8.49 34.48
C SER A 330 24.07 9.62 34.85
N LYS A 331 24.45 10.39 35.87
CA LYS A 331 23.82 11.66 36.26
C LYS A 331 24.41 12.76 35.38
N THR A 332 23.57 13.61 34.77
CA THR A 332 23.96 14.96 34.34
C THR A 332 22.79 15.94 34.46
N ASN A 333 22.89 16.74 35.53
CA ASN A 333 22.60 18.16 35.74
C ASN A 333 21.27 18.81 35.33
N ALA A 334 20.58 19.28 36.38
CA ALA A 334 19.49 20.24 36.37
C ALA A 334 19.97 21.67 36.07
N ALA A 335 19.19 22.40 35.28
CA ALA A 335 19.25 23.85 35.15
C ALA A 335 18.31 24.49 36.19
N GLY A 336 18.81 25.46 36.95
CA GLY A 336 18.02 26.34 37.81
C GLY A 336 18.47 27.78 37.58
N GLN A 337 17.68 28.56 36.84
CA GLN A 337 17.83 30.00 36.73
C GLN A 337 17.01 30.66 37.85
N ALA A 338 17.68 31.51 38.61
CA ALA A 338 17.16 32.25 39.75
C ALA A 338 16.27 33.44 39.32
N THR A 339 15.21 33.61 40.08
CA THR A 339 14.29 34.75 40.10
C THR A 339 14.98 36.03 40.59
N ARG A 340 14.84 37.14 39.86
CA ARG A 340 15.11 38.49 40.37
C ARG A 340 13.78 39.23 40.53
N THR A 341 13.47 39.53 41.79
CA THR A 341 12.47 40.48 42.26
C THR A 341 12.98 41.91 42.10
N ALA A 342 12.15 42.82 41.59
CA ALA A 342 12.30 44.26 41.78
C ALA A 342 10.91 44.88 41.89
N SER A 343 10.64 45.46 43.05
CA SER A 343 9.48 46.25 43.43
C SER A 343 9.66 47.73 43.02
N GLU A 344 8.57 48.32 42.53
CA GLU A 344 8.04 49.69 42.75
C GLU A 344 8.75 50.55 43.83
N SER A 345 8.92 51.87 43.78
CA SER A 345 8.36 53.05 43.07
C SER A 345 9.19 54.29 43.52
N PRO A 346 8.90 55.55 43.14
CA PRO A 346 8.13 56.09 42.02
C PRO A 346 9.00 56.73 40.91
#